data_AF-A0A4S9SU96-F1
#
_entry.id   AF-A0A4S9SU96-F1
#
_cell.length_a   1.000
_cell.length_b   1.000
_cell.length_c   1.000
_cell.angle_alpha   90.00
_cell.angle_beta   90.00
_cell.angle_gamma   90.00
#
_symmetry.space_group_name_H-M   'P 1'
#
loop_
_entity.id
_entity.type
_entity.pdbx_description
1 polymer ?
#
loop_
_entity_poly.entity_id
_entity_poly.type
_entity_poly.pdbx_seq_one_letter_code
_entity_poly.pdbx_strand_id
1 'polypeptide(L)'
;MSSGAASLNDMEHMPLMPITAYGASKAALNYIVRKIHFENLGVCSWVLSPGWVRTEMGNHGAEVVGMERAPVTLEQSVEAMLEKRDKRGHFWDFSVV
;
A
#
# COMPACT_ATOMS: atom_id res chain seq x y z
N MET A 1 -1.69 6.77 2.01
CA MET A 1 -1.26 5.72 1.06
C MET A 1 -0.51 4.62 1.81
N SER A 2 -1.05 3.41 1.77
CA SER A 2 -0.49 2.15 2.31
C SER A 2 0.58 1.59 1.34
N SER A 3 1.11 0.41 1.66
CA SER A 3 2.07 -0.34 0.86
C SER A 3 1.97 -1.84 1.20
N GLY A 4 2.37 -2.72 0.28
CA GLY A 4 2.56 -4.15 0.59
C GLY A 4 3.58 -4.38 1.72
N ALA A 5 4.55 -3.47 1.87
CA ALA A 5 5.51 -3.47 2.99
C ALA A 5 4.86 -3.27 4.38
N ALA A 6 3.59 -2.86 4.43
CA ALA A 6 2.82 -2.77 5.66
C ALA A 6 2.16 -4.10 6.06
N SER A 7 2.23 -5.13 5.21
CA SER A 7 1.63 -6.44 5.45
C SER A 7 2.36 -7.12 6.60
N LEU A 8 1.63 -7.42 7.69
CA LEU A 8 2.18 -8.23 8.76
C LEU A 8 2.27 -9.70 8.38
N ASN A 9 1.38 -10.17 7.48
CA ASN A 9 1.34 -11.55 7.03
C ASN A 9 2.42 -11.84 5.98
N ASP A 10 2.71 -10.88 5.09
CA ASP A 10 3.60 -11.12 3.95
C ASP A 10 5.02 -10.59 4.15
N MET A 11 5.34 -10.04 5.33
CA MET A 11 6.66 -9.46 5.58
C MET A 11 7.81 -10.46 5.44
N GLU A 12 7.56 -11.74 5.72
CA GLU A 12 8.53 -12.83 5.56
C GLU A 12 8.86 -13.11 4.08
N HIS A 13 7.97 -12.72 3.16
CA HIS A 13 8.18 -12.83 1.72
C HIS A 13 8.87 -11.59 1.12
N MET A 14 9.25 -10.61 1.95
CA MET A 14 9.97 -9.39 1.54
C MET A 14 11.40 -9.27 2.14
N PRO A 15 12.23 -10.33 2.19
CA PRO A 15 13.48 -10.34 2.96
C PRO A 15 14.60 -9.44 2.38
N LEU A 16 14.51 -9.02 1.11
CA LEU A 16 15.58 -8.32 0.40
C LEU A 16 15.48 -6.80 0.43
N MET A 17 14.43 -6.23 1.02
CA MET A 17 14.23 -4.77 1.08
C MET A 17 14.47 -4.26 2.50
N PRO A 18 15.52 -3.45 2.77
CA PRO A 18 15.77 -2.85 4.09
C PRO A 18 14.81 -1.67 4.36
N ILE A 19 13.52 -1.95 4.34
CA ILE A 19 12.43 -0.95 4.39
C ILE A 19 11.71 -0.96 5.73
N THR A 20 12.34 -1.42 6.82
CA THR A 20 11.71 -1.58 8.14
C THR A 20 11.00 -0.31 8.61
N ALA A 21 11.67 0.85 8.54
CA ALA A 21 11.08 2.13 8.93
C ALA A 21 9.88 2.51 8.04
N TYR A 22 10.00 2.28 6.73
CA TYR A 22 8.92 2.53 5.77
C TYR A 22 7.72 1.60 6.04
N GLY A 23 7.93 0.28 6.11
CA GLY A 23 6.90 -0.71 6.42
C GLY A 23 6.19 -0.43 7.75
N ALA A 24 6.95 -0.15 8.81
CA ALA A 24 6.39 0.22 10.12
C ALA A 24 5.53 1.49 10.05
N SER A 25 5.99 2.54 9.35
CA SER A 25 5.21 3.77 9.18
C SER A 25 3.90 3.53 8.43
N LYS A 26 3.90 2.61 7.46
CA LYS A 26 2.70 2.26 6.68
C LYS A 26 1.76 1.34 7.45
N ALA A 27 2.26 0.42 8.27
CA ALA A 27 1.46 -0.37 9.18
C ALA A 27 0.76 0.51 10.23
N ALA A 28 1.48 1.48 10.80
CA ALA A 28 0.91 2.47 11.71
C ALA A 28 -0.20 3.30 11.02
N LEU A 29 0.02 3.74 9.77
CA LEU A 29 -0.99 4.43 8.99
C LEU A 29 -2.28 3.59 8.83
N ASN A 30 -2.15 2.29 8.53
CA ASN A 30 -3.31 1.41 8.39
C ASN A 30 -4.12 1.33 9.69
N TYR A 31 -3.44 1.22 10.84
CA TYR A 31 -4.09 1.26 12.15
C TYR A 31 -4.80 2.59 12.40
N ILE A 32 -4.12 3.72 12.16
CA ILE A 32 -4.67 5.07 12.38
C ILE A 32 -5.91 5.31 11.53
N VAL A 33 -5.86 4.99 10.24
CA VAL A 33 -7.02 5.14 9.34
C VAL A 33 -8.19 4.31 9.85
N ARG A 34 -7.91 3.09 10.34
CA ARG A 34 -8.97 2.25 10.90
C ARG A 34 -9.55 2.79 12.20
N LYS A 35 -8.73 3.40 13.05
CA LYS A 35 -9.17 4.07 14.28
C LYS A 35 -10.06 5.28 13.98
N ILE A 36 -9.70 6.10 12.99
CA ILE A 36 -10.51 7.24 12.54
C ILE A 36 -11.93 6.79 12.18
N HIS A 37 -12.08 5.69 11.43
CA HIS A 37 -13.39 5.14 11.08
C HIS A 37 -14.24 4.81 12.31
N PHE A 38 -13.67 4.15 13.31
CA PHE A 38 -14.40 3.74 14.51
C PHE A 38 -14.74 4.92 15.43
N GLU A 39 -13.87 5.93 15.47
CA GLU A 39 -14.03 7.10 16.35
C GLU A 39 -14.94 8.17 15.73
N ASN A 40 -15.18 8.13 14.41
CA ASN A 40 -15.92 9.16 13.68
C ASN A 40 -16.95 8.52 12.73
N LEU A 41 -18.12 8.14 13.26
CA LEU A 41 -19.18 7.41 12.51
C LEU A 41 -19.74 8.15 11.27
N GLY A 42 -19.44 9.44 11.09
CA GLY A 42 -19.81 10.23 9.91
C GLY A 42 -18.68 10.40 8.87
N VAL A 43 -17.49 9.84 9.12
CA VAL A 43 -16.30 10.02 8.27
C VAL A 43 -16.01 8.74 7.49
N CYS A 44 -16.07 8.83 6.17
CA CYS A 44 -15.53 7.80 5.30
C CYS A 44 -13.99 7.91 5.29
N SER A 45 -13.32 6.93 5.85
CA SER A 45 -11.85 6.85 5.90
C SER A 45 -11.38 5.55 5.25
N TRP A 46 -10.34 5.67 4.44
CA TRP A 46 -9.83 4.57 3.63
C TRP A 46 -8.35 4.76 3.33
N VAL A 47 -7.67 3.65 3.05
CA VAL A 47 -6.26 3.63 2.67
C VAL A 47 -6.09 2.66 1.50
N LEU A 48 -5.38 3.09 0.46
CA LEU A 48 -5.04 2.25 -0.68
C LEU A 48 -3.53 2.04 -0.76
N SER A 49 -3.14 0.86 -1.21
CA SER A 49 -1.80 0.57 -1.72
C SER A 49 -1.83 0.71 -3.24
N PRO A 50 -0.99 1.57 -3.84
CA PRO A 50 -0.95 1.77 -5.29
C PRO A 50 -0.21 0.64 -6.03
N GLY A 51 0.34 -0.33 -5.29
CA GLY A 51 1.28 -1.32 -5.81
C GLY A 51 2.72 -0.79 -5.90
N TRP A 52 3.61 -1.59 -6.48
CA TRP A 52 4.99 -1.19 -6.74
C TRP A 52 5.06 -0.47 -8.10
N VAL A 53 4.82 0.84 -8.07
CA VAL A 53 4.63 1.69 -9.25
C VAL A 53 5.95 2.23 -9.80
N ARG A 54 6.06 2.37 -11.13
CA ARG A 54 7.17 3.00 -11.89
C ARG A 54 7.29 4.51 -11.68
N THR A 55 7.42 4.90 -10.42
CA THR A 55 7.82 6.23 -9.97
C THR A 55 9.33 6.25 -9.74
N GLU A 56 9.91 7.43 -9.50
CA GLU A 56 11.31 7.55 -9.07
C GLU A 56 11.60 6.65 -7.86
N MET A 57 10.80 6.75 -6.79
CA MET A 57 10.95 5.94 -5.59
C MET A 57 10.80 4.43 -5.88
N GLY A 58 9.81 4.06 -6.70
CA GLY A 58 9.57 2.65 -7.02
C GLY A 58 10.68 2.03 -7.86
N ASN A 59 11.18 2.75 -8.87
CA ASN A 59 12.29 2.28 -9.69
C ASN A 59 13.61 2.26 -8.89
N HIS A 60 13.85 3.24 -8.03
CA HIS A 60 15.00 3.19 -7.11
C HIS A 60 14.94 1.93 -6.21
N GLY A 61 13.78 1.61 -5.64
CA GLY A 61 13.61 0.37 -4.89
C GLY A 61 13.83 -0.88 -5.75
N ALA A 62 13.44 -0.85 -7.03
CA ALA A 62 13.63 -1.95 -7.97
C ALA A 62 15.12 -2.18 -8.28
N GLU A 63 15.86 -1.10 -8.53
CA GLU A 63 17.32 -1.15 -8.74
C GLU A 63 18.05 -1.76 -7.54
N VAL A 64 17.67 -1.39 -6.32
CA VAL A 64 18.25 -1.92 -5.07
C VAL A 64 18.09 -3.43 -4.95
N VAL A 65 17.00 -4.00 -5.49
CA VAL A 65 16.75 -5.45 -5.48
C VAL A 65 17.15 -6.15 -6.80
N GLY A 66 17.85 -5.46 -7.70
CA GLY A 66 18.36 -6.02 -8.96
C GLY A 66 17.32 -6.13 -10.09
N MET A 67 16.23 -5.37 -10.03
CA MET A 67 15.24 -5.26 -11.09
C MET A 67 15.47 -4.02 -11.96
N GLU A 68 15.12 -4.10 -13.25
CA GLU A 68 15.25 -2.97 -14.18
C GLU A 68 14.33 -1.79 -13.81
N ARG A 69 13.12 -2.09 -13.35
CA ARG A 69 12.09 -1.11 -12.97
C ARG A 69 10.99 -1.77 -12.16
N ALA A 70 10.20 -0.95 -11.49
CA ALA A 70 9.03 -1.42 -10.77
C ALA A 70 8.00 -2.10 -11.73
N PRO A 71 7.26 -3.12 -11.26
CA PRO A 71 6.40 -3.91 -12.13
C PRO A 71 5.16 -3.16 -12.65
N VAL A 72 4.56 -2.28 -11.83
CA VAL A 72 3.26 -1.64 -12.12
C VAL A 72 3.45 -0.28 -12.81
N THR A 73 2.79 -0.03 -13.94
CA THR A 73 2.81 1.30 -14.56
C THR A 73 1.96 2.30 -13.78
N LEU A 74 2.15 3.60 -14.03
CA LEU A 74 1.35 4.64 -13.38
C LEU A 74 -0.13 4.51 -13.75
N GLU A 75 -0.41 4.23 -15.03
CA GLU A 75 -1.76 4.08 -15.58
C GLU A 75 -2.49 2.90 -14.93
N GLN A 76 -1.83 1.73 -14.85
CA GLN A 76 -2.36 0.54 -14.20
C GLN A 76 -2.70 0.80 -12.72
N SER A 77 -1.81 1.53 -12.03
CA SER A 77 -2.04 1.89 -10.63
C SER A 77 -3.26 2.81 -10.46
N VAL A 78 -3.38 3.84 -11.30
CA VAL A 78 -4.50 4.78 -11.26
C VAL A 78 -5.82 4.06 -11.59
N GLU A 79 -5.85 3.25 -12.65
CA GLU A 79 -7.03 2.48 -13.05
C GLU A 79 -7.49 1.55 -11.92
N ALA A 80 -6.59 0.73 -11.36
CA ALA A 80 -6.91 -0.19 -10.27
C ALA A 80 -7.41 0.54 -9.01
N MET A 81 -6.85 1.71 -8.68
CA MET A 81 -7.33 2.51 -7.54
C MET A 81 -8.73 3.09 -7.77
N LEU A 82 -9.06 3.49 -9.01
CA LEU A 82 -10.38 3.98 -9.36
C LEU A 82 -11.43 2.88 -9.40
N GLU A 83 -11.05 1.66 -9.80
CA GLU A 83 -11.91 0.47 -9.77
C GLU A 83 -12.24 0.01 -8.35
N LYS A 84 -11.27 0.05 -7.42
CA LYS A 84 -11.46 -0.33 -6.00
C LYS A 84 -12.40 0.61 -5.21
N ARG A 85 -13.13 1.50 -5.88
CA ARG A 85 -14.08 2.45 -5.28
C ARG A 85 -15.41 1.77 -4.94
N ASP A 86 -15.53 1.19 -3.75
CA ASP A 86 -16.82 0.67 -3.24
C ASP A 86 -17.71 1.79 -2.65
N LYS A 87 -19.03 1.66 -2.92
CA LYS A 87 -20.14 2.56 -2.60
C LYS A 87 -20.65 2.42 -1.16
N ARG A 88 -20.04 1.62 -0.29
CA ARG A 88 -20.52 1.39 1.10
C ARG A 88 -19.41 1.16 2.13
N GLY A 89 -18.42 2.05 2.22
CA GLY A 89 -17.66 2.35 3.46
C GLY A 89 -16.94 1.20 4.19
N HIS A 90 -16.91 0.00 3.63
CA HIS A 90 -16.34 -1.19 4.23
C HIS A 90 -15.61 -1.97 3.14
N PHE A 91 -14.33 -1.63 2.92
CA PHE A 91 -13.45 -2.53 2.22
C PHE A 91 -12.14 -2.65 2.98
N TRP A 92 -11.96 -3.85 3.52
CA TRP A 92 -10.76 -4.32 4.17
C TRP A 92 -9.98 -5.12 3.14
N ASP A 93 -8.82 -4.61 2.73
CA ASP A 93 -7.84 -5.45 2.08
C ASP A 93 -6.48 -5.12 2.67
N PHE A 94 -6.13 -5.88 3.70
CA PHE A 94 -4.77 -6.00 4.17
C PHE A 94 -4.11 -7.01 3.24
N SER A 95 -3.48 -6.46 2.20
CA SER A 95 -2.48 -7.16 1.39
C SER A 95 -3.03 -8.26 0.48
N VAL A 96 -3.57 -7.88 -0.68
CA VAL A 96 -3.42 -8.69 -1.90
C VAL A 96 -3.18 -7.79 -3.11
N VAL A 97 -1.91 -7.61 -3.45
CA VAL A 97 -1.43 -7.70 -4.85
C VAL A 97 -0.13 -8.48 -4.82
#